data_AF-A0A832ZUY2-F1
#
_entry.id   AF-A0A832ZUY2-F1
#
_cell.length_a   1.000
_cell.length_b   1.000
_cell.length_c   1.000
_cell.angle_alpha   90.00
_cell.angle_beta   90.00
_cell.angle_gamma   90.00
#
_symmetry.space_group_name_H-M   'P 1'
#
loop_
_entity.id
_entity.type
_entity.pdbx_description
1 polymer ?
#
loop_
_entity_poly.entity_id
_entity_poly.type
_entity_poly.pdbx_seq_one_letter_code
_entity_poly.pdbx_strand_id
1 'polypeptide(L)'
;MTYPAPSADAWHALFNTYLTAAVVISTIVFILMLYVIIRYRSRETAAVDEPEYRIGDSTDRGRPIVAIILVVTLAVLFLGLTTSTFSVMEFMEELPEENPEAMEIKVLAFQWGWRFTYPNGKSLTGELRVPAGVPIILEITSQDVFHTFSIPAFKVKRDAIPGRVNFLWFEGKEAGEYTIRCYELCGVGHAEMLATLLVMEPDQFERWYREFSEEK
;
A
#
# COMPACT_ATOMS: atom_id res chain seq x y z
N MET A 1 -10.61 7.09 12.95
CA MET A 1 -11.45 6.34 11.99
C MET A 1 -11.01 4.90 12.12
N THR A 2 -11.76 4.08 12.86
CA THR A 2 -11.43 2.68 13.09
C THR A 2 -11.89 1.88 11.87
N TYR A 3 -10.94 1.33 11.12
CA TYR A 3 -11.26 0.44 10.02
C TYR A 3 -11.48 -0.96 10.60
N PRO A 4 -12.53 -1.68 10.20
CA PRO A 4 -12.74 -3.06 10.66
C PRO A 4 -11.81 -4.06 9.96
N ALA A 5 -11.24 -3.69 8.80
CA ALA A 5 -10.29 -4.49 8.03
C ALA A 5 -9.38 -3.64 7.12
N PRO A 6 -8.20 -4.15 6.66
CA PRO A 6 -7.39 -3.63 5.59
C PRO A 6 -8.25 -3.36 4.38
N SER A 7 -8.41 -2.08 4.08
CA SER A 7 -9.18 -1.63 2.95
C SER A 7 -8.40 -0.58 2.18
N ALA A 8 -8.85 -0.35 0.95
CA ALA A 8 -8.31 0.72 0.14
C ALA A 8 -8.48 2.10 0.82
N ASP A 9 -9.51 2.28 1.65
CA ASP A 9 -9.84 3.55 2.30
C ASP A 9 -8.78 4.00 3.29
N ALA A 10 -8.24 3.08 4.10
CA ALA A 10 -7.15 3.38 5.03
C ALA A 10 -5.91 3.91 4.31
N TRP A 11 -5.56 3.27 3.18
CA TRP A 11 -4.51 3.75 2.29
C TRP A 11 -4.85 5.08 1.62
N HIS A 12 -6.10 5.30 1.21
CA HIS A 12 -6.53 6.55 0.60
C HIS A 12 -6.46 7.72 1.57
N ALA A 13 -6.83 7.53 2.83
CA ALA A 13 -6.71 8.55 3.86
C ALA A 13 -5.24 8.97 4.07
N LEU A 14 -4.34 7.98 4.19
CA LEU A 14 -2.90 8.22 4.29
C LEU A 14 -2.36 8.93 3.04
N PHE A 15 -2.69 8.41 1.85
CA PHE A 15 -2.28 8.99 0.58
C PHE A 15 -2.74 10.44 0.43
N ASN A 16 -4.00 10.75 0.73
CA ASN A 16 -4.54 12.11 0.64
C ASN A 16 -3.88 13.06 1.63
N THR A 17 -3.50 12.57 2.82
CA THR A 17 -2.77 13.36 3.82
C THR A 17 -1.39 13.75 3.29
N TYR A 18 -0.63 12.78 2.77
CA TYR A 18 0.68 13.02 2.17
C TYR A 18 0.59 13.89 0.92
N LEU A 19 -0.40 13.65 0.05
CA LEU A 19 -0.62 14.42 -1.16
C LEU A 19 -0.94 15.88 -0.85
N THR A 20 -1.80 16.13 0.15
CA THR A 20 -2.13 17.50 0.59
C THR A 20 -0.89 18.23 1.10
N ALA A 21 -0.10 17.58 1.97
CA ALA A 21 1.14 18.17 2.48
C ALA A 21 2.13 18.47 1.33
N ALA A 22 2.30 17.52 0.40
CA ALA A 22 3.16 17.69 -0.76
C ALA A 22 2.70 18.85 -1.67
N VAL A 23 1.41 18.96 -1.95
CA VAL A 23 0.84 20.04 -2.78
C VAL A 23 1.02 21.40 -2.11
N VAL A 24 0.78 21.51 -0.80
CA VAL A 24 0.95 22.77 -0.05
C VAL A 24 2.42 23.22 -0.07
N ILE A 25 3.35 22.32 0.28
CA ILE A 25 4.78 22.64 0.30
C ILE A 25 5.27 22.97 -1.10
N SER A 26 4.91 22.15 -2.10
CA SER A 26 5.30 22.38 -3.49
C SER A 26 4.79 23.73 -3.97
N THR A 27 3.54 24.09 -3.69
CA THR A 27 2.96 25.39 -4.08
C THR A 27 3.77 26.54 -3.50
N ILE A 28 4.15 26.48 -2.21
CA ILE A 28 4.99 27.51 -1.58
C ILE A 28 6.34 27.62 -2.28
N VAL A 29 7.00 26.48 -2.52
CA VAL A 29 8.32 26.43 -3.17
C VAL A 29 8.24 26.96 -4.61
N PHE A 30 7.26 26.53 -5.39
CA PHE A 30 7.07 26.97 -6.77
C PHE A 30 6.72 28.46 -6.85
N ILE A 31 5.86 28.98 -5.96
CA ILE A 31 5.55 30.42 -5.91
C ILE A 31 6.79 31.22 -5.57
N LEU A 32 7.57 30.81 -4.57
CA LEU A 32 8.81 31.51 -4.19
C LEU A 32 9.84 31.46 -5.32
N MET A 33 10.00 30.30 -5.97
CA MET A 33 10.88 30.13 -7.11
C MET A 33 10.46 31.05 -8.27
N LEU A 34 9.19 31.03 -8.67
CA LEU A 34 8.65 31.89 -9.72
C LEU A 34 8.79 33.38 -9.36
N TYR A 35 8.53 33.74 -8.10
CA TYR A 35 8.74 35.08 -7.60
C TYR A 35 10.20 35.52 -7.77
N VAL A 36 11.18 34.70 -7.36
CA VAL A 36 12.61 35.02 -7.50
C VAL A 36 12.99 35.15 -8.98
N ILE A 37 12.55 34.21 -9.82
CA ILE A 37 12.81 34.23 -11.26
C ILE A 37 12.26 35.50 -11.90
N ILE A 38 11.02 35.91 -11.58
CA ILE A 38 10.38 37.09 -12.18
C ILE A 38 10.96 38.39 -11.62
N ARG A 39 11.17 38.47 -10.30
CA ARG A 39 11.59 39.68 -9.59
C ARG A 39 13.06 40.02 -9.79
N TYR A 40 13.92 39.01 -9.90
CA TYR A 40 15.37 39.14 -10.04
C TYR A 40 15.87 38.70 -11.42
N ARG A 41 14.98 38.60 -12.41
CA ARG A 41 15.35 38.35 -13.82
C ARG A 41 16.33 39.42 -14.30
N SER A 42 17.46 39.00 -14.87
CA SER A 42 18.40 39.92 -15.52
C SER A 42 17.70 40.74 -16.62
N ARG A 43 18.04 42.03 -16.71
CA ARG A 43 17.60 42.95 -17.77
C ARG A 43 18.85 43.43 -18.50
N GLU A 44 18.82 43.44 -19.83
CA GLU A 44 19.96 43.81 -20.69
C GLU A 44 20.58 45.18 -20.39
N THR A 45 19.86 46.08 -19.71
CA THR A 45 20.30 47.44 -19.35
C THR A 45 20.80 47.59 -17.91
N ALA A 46 20.76 46.53 -17.09
CA ALA A 46 21.31 46.58 -15.74
C ALA A 46 22.84 46.51 -15.82
N ALA A 47 23.53 47.54 -15.34
CA ALA A 47 24.98 47.50 -15.16
C ALA A 47 25.35 46.23 -14.38
N VAL A 48 26.32 45.48 -14.90
CA VAL A 48 26.82 44.26 -14.26
C VAL A 48 27.66 44.70 -13.05
N ASP A 49 26.99 45.04 -11.96
CA ASP A 49 27.58 44.95 -10.63
C ASP A 49 27.68 43.45 -10.36
N GLU A 50 28.84 42.84 -10.60
CA GLU A 50 29.05 41.45 -10.17
C GLU A 50 29.03 41.45 -8.64
N PRO A 51 27.99 40.90 -7.98
CA PRO A 51 27.99 40.83 -6.54
C PRO A 51 29.19 39.98 -6.14
N GLU A 52 30.04 40.53 -5.28
CA GLU A 52 31.21 39.83 -4.75
C GLU A 52 30.75 38.47 -4.20
N TYR A 53 31.32 37.37 -4.73
CA TYR A 53 31.01 36.04 -4.25
C TYR A 53 31.46 35.92 -2.80
N ARG A 54 30.51 36.07 -1.87
CA ARG A 54 30.73 35.84 -0.44
C ARG A 54 30.42 34.39 -0.13
N ILE A 55 31.43 33.64 0.32
CA ILE A 55 31.21 32.35 0.98
C ILE A 55 30.31 32.62 2.18
N GLY A 56 29.15 31.97 2.25
CA GLY A 56 28.17 32.21 3.31
C GLY A 56 28.73 31.88 4.68
N ASP A 57 29.10 32.90 5.46
CA ASP A 57 29.50 32.75 6.86
C ASP A 57 28.25 32.53 7.74
N SER A 58 28.39 31.70 8.77
CA SER A 58 27.33 31.33 9.70
C SER A 58 26.73 32.52 10.45
N THR A 59 27.50 33.59 10.66
CA THR A 59 27.12 34.86 11.28
C THR A 59 26.23 35.74 10.38
N ASP A 60 26.30 35.60 9.06
CA ASP A 60 25.50 36.34 8.08
C ASP A 60 24.19 35.61 7.67
N ARG A 61 23.86 34.45 8.28
CA ARG A 61 22.71 33.58 7.93
C ARG A 61 21.31 34.14 8.27
N GLY A 62 21.20 35.44 8.54
CA GLY A 62 19.93 36.06 8.92
C GLY A 62 19.48 35.71 10.34
N ARG A 63 18.19 35.88 10.64
CA ARG A 63 17.66 35.76 12.01
C ARG A 63 17.60 34.28 12.43
N PRO A 64 18.33 33.83 13.48
CA PRO A 64 18.37 32.42 13.88
C PRO A 64 17.00 31.86 14.26
N ILE A 65 16.10 32.73 14.71
CA ILE A 65 14.72 32.37 15.04
C ILE A 65 13.95 31.79 13.83
N VAL A 66 14.25 32.24 12.60
CA VAL A 66 13.59 31.73 11.39
C VAL A 66 14.04 30.29 11.12
N ALA A 67 15.33 30.01 11.27
CA ALA A 67 15.87 28.66 11.13
C ALA A 67 15.28 27.72 12.20
N ILE A 68 15.19 28.18 13.45
CA ILE A 68 14.57 27.41 14.54
C ILE A 68 13.11 27.10 14.24
N ILE A 69 12.32 28.11 13.82
CA ILE A 69 10.91 27.90 13.47
C ILE A 69 10.79 26.89 12.34
N LEU A 70 11.56 27.04 11.26
CA LEU A 70 11.54 26.10 10.14
C LEU A 70 11.88 24.68 10.57
N VAL A 71 12.97 24.51 11.34
CA VAL A 71 13.41 23.19 11.82
C VAL A 71 12.34 22.56 12.71
N VAL A 72 11.78 23.31 13.66
CA VAL A 72 10.72 22.80 14.55
C VAL A 72 9.46 22.45 13.75
N THR A 73 9.04 23.28 12.80
CA THR A 73 7.89 22.99 11.94
C THR A 73 8.10 21.73 11.11
N LEU A 74 9.28 21.56 10.49
CA LEU A 74 9.60 20.36 9.71
C LEU A 74 9.70 19.11 10.60
N ALA A 75 10.25 19.23 11.81
CA ALA A 75 10.33 18.13 12.76
C ALA A 75 8.93 17.68 13.22
N VAL A 76 8.04 18.61 13.55
CA VAL A 76 6.66 18.30 13.95
C VAL A 76 5.90 17.64 12.79
N LEU A 77 6.03 18.18 11.57
CA LEU A 77 5.42 17.59 10.39
C LEU A 77 5.93 16.16 10.14
N PHE A 78 7.25 15.96 10.19
CA PHE A 78 7.88 14.66 10.01
C PHE A 78 7.41 13.64 11.06
N LEU A 79 7.40 14.02 12.34
CA LEU A 79 6.96 13.14 13.42
C LEU A 79 5.47 12.79 13.27
N GLY A 80 4.61 13.76 12.94
CA GLY A 80 3.18 13.51 12.73
C GLY A 80 2.87 12.60 11.55
N LEU A 81 3.59 12.77 10.42
CA LEU A 81 3.44 11.88 9.26
C LEU A 81 3.98 10.47 9.56
N THR A 82 5.08 10.38 10.29
CA THR A 82 5.69 9.11 10.69
C THR A 82 4.77 8.30 11.59
N THR A 83 4.23 8.91 12.66
CA THR A 83 3.29 8.22 13.56
C THR A 83 2.02 7.80 12.83
N SER A 84 1.48 8.64 11.94
CA SER A 84 0.34 8.28 11.10
C SER A 84 0.63 7.07 10.20
N THR A 85 1.82 6.99 9.60
CA THR A 85 2.21 5.85 8.77
C THR A 85 2.34 4.58 9.59
N PHE A 86 3.07 4.61 10.71
CA PHE A 86 3.24 3.43 11.55
C PHE A 86 1.91 2.92 12.10
N SER A 87 0.99 3.81 12.50
CA SER A 87 -0.33 3.40 12.98
C SER A 87 -1.16 2.67 11.91
N VAL A 88 -1.11 3.12 10.65
CA VAL A 88 -1.81 2.43 9.55
C VAL A 88 -1.11 1.11 9.21
N MET A 89 0.23 1.07 9.23
CA MET A 89 1.01 -0.15 8.98
C MET A 89 0.72 -1.21 10.04
N GLU A 90 0.72 -0.85 11.32
CA GLU A 90 0.42 -1.74 12.43
C GLU A 90 -0.97 -2.37 12.25
N PHE A 91 -1.99 -1.56 11.97
CA PHE A 91 -3.34 -2.05 11.67
C PHE A 91 -3.40 -3.02 10.47
N MET A 92 -2.55 -2.81 9.46
CA MET A 92 -2.50 -3.67 8.27
C MET A 92 -1.76 -5.00 8.50
N GLU A 93 -0.87 -5.04 9.48
CA GLU A 93 -0.04 -6.20 9.79
C GLU A 93 -0.58 -7.02 10.97
N GLU A 94 -1.36 -6.40 11.85
CA GLU A 94 -2.05 -7.07 12.94
C GLU A 94 -3.11 -8.02 12.36
N LEU A 95 -2.81 -9.32 12.41
CA LEU A 95 -3.73 -10.35 11.98
C LEU A 95 -4.93 -10.38 12.93
N PRO A 96 -6.15 -10.69 12.41
CA PRO A 96 -7.31 -10.86 13.26
C PRO A 96 -7.27 -12.24 13.96
N GLU A 97 -6.17 -12.57 14.65
CA GLU A 97 -5.94 -13.86 15.33
C GLU A 97 -7.03 -14.16 16.37
N GLU A 98 -7.65 -13.14 16.94
CA GLU A 98 -8.75 -13.27 17.90
C GLU A 98 -10.14 -13.32 17.27
N ASN A 99 -10.27 -13.26 15.94
CA ASN A 99 -11.57 -13.31 15.29
C ASN A 99 -11.98 -14.77 14.99
N PRO A 100 -12.92 -15.37 15.75
CA PRO A 100 -13.36 -16.75 15.52
C PRO A 100 -14.09 -16.94 14.19
N GLU A 101 -14.47 -15.85 13.50
CA GLU A 101 -15.11 -15.88 12.20
C GLU A 101 -14.11 -15.81 11.03
N ALA A 102 -12.81 -15.60 11.31
CA ALA A 102 -11.80 -15.50 10.25
C ALA A 102 -11.57 -16.85 9.56
N MET A 103 -11.54 -16.85 8.23
CA MET A 103 -11.23 -18.04 7.43
C MET A 103 -9.78 -18.02 6.95
N GLU A 104 -9.02 -19.06 7.30
CA GLU A 104 -7.65 -19.27 6.85
C GLU A 104 -7.60 -20.04 5.52
N ILE A 105 -6.95 -19.48 4.51
CA ILE A 105 -6.79 -20.10 3.19
C ILE A 105 -5.30 -20.13 2.85
N LYS A 106 -4.81 -21.31 2.46
CA LYS A 106 -3.42 -21.48 2.03
C LYS A 106 -3.26 -21.07 0.58
N VAL A 107 -2.30 -20.21 0.31
CA VAL A 107 -1.96 -19.70 -1.02
C VAL A 107 -0.59 -20.20 -1.40
N LEU A 108 -0.53 -21.01 -2.45
CA LEU A 108 0.73 -21.44 -3.05
C LEU A 108 0.91 -20.77 -4.41
N ALA A 109 1.97 -19.98 -4.53
CA ALA A 109 2.43 -19.43 -5.80
C ALA A 109 3.32 -20.43 -6.55
N PHE A 110 3.19 -20.45 -7.87
CA PHE A 110 4.08 -21.17 -8.79
C PHE A 110 4.10 -20.45 -10.14
N GLN A 111 5.08 -20.71 -10.99
CA GLN A 111 5.15 -20.17 -12.36
C GLN A 111 4.07 -20.84 -13.24
N TRP A 112 3.02 -20.15 -13.71
CA TRP A 112 2.58 -18.78 -13.41
C TRP A 112 1.11 -18.80 -12.99
N GLY A 113 0.85 -19.11 -11.74
CA GLY A 113 -0.49 -19.25 -11.19
C GLY A 113 -0.52 -19.33 -9.66
N TRP A 114 -1.75 -19.39 -9.16
CA TRP A 114 -2.05 -19.38 -7.74
C TRP A 114 -2.95 -20.56 -7.41
N ARG A 115 -2.57 -21.35 -6.42
CA ARG A 115 -3.40 -22.40 -5.85
C ARG A 115 -3.90 -21.99 -4.47
N PHE A 116 -5.19 -22.11 -4.26
CA PHE A 116 -5.90 -21.76 -3.03
C PHE A 116 -6.44 -23.03 -2.39
N THR A 117 -6.00 -23.34 -1.18
CA THR A 117 -6.45 -24.52 -0.43
C THR A 117 -7.21 -24.09 0.82
N TYR A 118 -8.46 -24.55 0.91
CA TYR A 118 -9.43 -24.21 1.94
C TYR A 118 -9.35 -25.17 3.15
N PRO A 119 -9.88 -24.79 4.33
CA PRO A 119 -9.85 -25.64 5.52
C PRO A 119 -10.54 -26.99 5.37
N ASN A 120 -11.60 -27.06 4.56
CA ASN A 120 -12.30 -28.31 4.22
C ASN A 120 -11.51 -29.22 3.25
N GLY A 121 -10.29 -28.85 2.86
CA GLY A 121 -9.45 -29.58 1.92
C GLY A 121 -9.73 -29.26 0.45
N LYS A 122 -10.75 -28.45 0.12
CA LYS A 122 -11.02 -28.03 -1.26
C LYS A 122 -9.83 -27.23 -1.76
N SER A 123 -9.45 -27.43 -3.02
CA SER A 123 -8.38 -26.66 -3.65
C SER A 123 -8.79 -26.17 -5.02
N LEU A 124 -8.64 -24.87 -5.27
CA LEU A 124 -8.86 -24.23 -6.55
C LEU A 124 -7.55 -23.66 -7.10
N THR A 125 -7.41 -23.60 -8.41
CA THR A 125 -6.29 -22.95 -9.08
C THR A 125 -6.82 -21.82 -9.96
N GLY A 126 -6.24 -20.62 -9.84
CA GLY A 126 -6.65 -19.45 -10.60
C GLY A 126 -7.90 -18.73 -10.08
N GLU A 127 -8.58 -19.26 -9.06
CA GLU A 127 -9.78 -18.66 -8.50
C GLU A 127 -9.84 -18.82 -6.97
N LEU A 128 -9.95 -17.70 -6.26
CA LEU A 128 -10.15 -17.59 -4.82
C LEU A 128 -11.59 -17.14 -4.58
N ARG A 129 -12.42 -18.02 -4.06
CA ARG A 129 -13.79 -17.70 -3.59
C ARG A 129 -13.78 -17.42 -2.10
N VAL A 130 -14.48 -16.37 -1.65
CA VAL A 130 -14.61 -16.00 -0.24
C VAL A 130 -16.02 -15.45 0.05
N PRO A 131 -16.56 -15.61 1.26
CA PRO A 131 -17.83 -15.00 1.62
C PRO A 131 -17.69 -13.50 1.90
N ALA A 132 -18.72 -12.73 1.55
CA ALA A 132 -18.78 -11.31 1.83
C ALA A 132 -18.89 -11.04 3.34
N GLY A 133 -18.19 -10.00 3.82
CA GLY A 133 -18.24 -9.55 5.22
C GLY A 133 -17.50 -10.46 6.21
N VAL A 134 -16.74 -11.44 5.73
CA VAL A 134 -15.95 -12.35 6.56
C VAL A 134 -14.46 -12.03 6.39
N PRO A 135 -13.70 -11.86 7.49
CA PRO A 135 -12.25 -11.70 7.40
C PRO A 135 -11.58 -12.95 6.86
N ILE A 136 -10.69 -12.77 5.89
CA ILE A 136 -9.95 -13.83 5.23
C ILE A 136 -8.47 -13.65 5.55
N ILE A 137 -7.86 -14.69 6.11
CA ILE A 137 -6.42 -14.77 6.34
C ILE A 137 -5.82 -15.68 5.27
N LEU A 138 -4.80 -15.18 4.58
CA LEU A 138 -4.07 -15.89 3.56
C LEU A 138 -2.68 -16.28 4.10
N GLU A 139 -2.43 -17.58 4.14
CA GLU A 139 -1.08 -18.13 4.36
C GLU A 139 -0.37 -18.27 3.02
N ILE A 140 0.52 -17.34 2.71
CA ILE A 140 1.11 -17.18 1.39
C ILE A 140 2.54 -17.73 1.39
N THR A 141 2.82 -18.67 0.50
CA THR A 141 4.16 -19.18 0.22
C THR A 141 4.34 -19.47 -1.27
N SER A 142 5.58 -19.76 -1.68
CA SER A 142 5.91 -20.09 -3.07
C SER A 142 6.56 -21.47 -3.18
N GLN A 143 6.27 -22.16 -4.27
CA GLN A 143 6.90 -23.43 -4.62
C GLN A 143 8.24 -23.25 -5.34
N ASP A 144 8.47 -22.13 -6.03
CA ASP A 144 9.60 -21.96 -6.97
C ASP A 144 10.42 -20.68 -6.75
N VAL A 145 9.94 -19.53 -7.22
CA VAL A 145 10.62 -18.23 -7.19
C VAL A 145 9.86 -17.26 -6.30
N PHE A 146 10.38 -16.03 -6.15
CA PHE A 146 9.65 -14.97 -5.46
C PHE A 146 8.47 -14.54 -6.32
N HIS A 147 7.30 -14.43 -5.69
CA HIS A 147 6.12 -13.78 -6.25
C HIS A 147 5.60 -12.75 -5.24
N THR A 148 4.68 -11.89 -5.65
CA THR A 148 3.93 -11.04 -4.72
C THR A 148 2.45 -11.16 -5.02
N PHE A 149 1.71 -11.77 -4.11
CA PHE A 149 0.26 -11.86 -4.19
C PHE A 149 -0.33 -10.47 -3.95
N SER A 150 -1.31 -10.05 -4.75
CA SER A 150 -2.00 -8.79 -4.54
C SER A 150 -3.44 -8.82 -5.03
N ILE A 151 -4.32 -8.16 -4.26
CA ILE A 151 -5.68 -7.80 -4.65
C ILE A 151 -5.71 -6.26 -4.78
N PRO A 152 -5.55 -5.71 -5.99
CA PRO A 152 -5.38 -4.27 -6.18
C PRO A 152 -6.57 -3.43 -5.74
N ALA A 153 -7.79 -3.97 -5.91
CA ALA A 153 -9.01 -3.31 -5.47
C ALA A 153 -9.00 -3.04 -3.97
N PHE A 154 -8.36 -3.89 -3.18
CA PHE A 154 -8.26 -3.76 -1.73
C PHE A 154 -6.95 -3.12 -1.28
N LYS A 155 -6.05 -2.78 -2.23
CA LYS A 155 -4.70 -2.23 -1.99
C LYS A 155 -3.85 -3.08 -1.02
N VAL A 156 -4.08 -4.40 -1.02
CA VAL A 156 -3.29 -5.35 -0.24
C VAL A 156 -2.31 -6.11 -1.12
N LYS A 157 -1.13 -6.40 -0.56
CA LYS A 157 -0.15 -7.27 -1.18
C LYS A 157 0.75 -7.91 -0.13
N ARG A 158 1.26 -9.11 -0.42
CA ARG A 158 2.27 -9.78 0.40
C ARG A 158 3.09 -10.73 -0.46
N ASP A 159 4.38 -10.83 -0.15
CA ASP A 159 5.30 -11.67 -0.91
C ASP A 159 5.05 -13.15 -0.65
N ALA A 160 5.14 -13.95 -1.70
CA ALA A 160 5.17 -15.40 -1.65
C ALA A 160 6.62 -15.85 -1.85
N ILE A 161 7.24 -16.35 -0.78
CA ILE A 161 8.67 -16.61 -0.74
C ILE A 161 8.90 -18.12 -0.53
N PRO A 162 9.73 -18.78 -1.34
CA PRO A 162 10.07 -20.19 -1.13
C PRO A 162 10.68 -20.40 0.26
N GLY A 163 10.14 -21.37 1.02
CA GLY A 163 10.62 -21.70 2.36
C GLY A 163 10.18 -20.74 3.47
N ARG A 164 9.31 -19.76 3.18
CA ARG A 164 8.70 -18.88 4.19
C ARG A 164 7.19 -18.78 3.96
N VAL A 165 6.42 -18.83 5.04
CA VAL A 165 5.01 -18.47 5.03
C VAL A 165 4.89 -17.02 5.50
N ASN A 166 4.27 -16.19 4.67
CA ASN A 166 3.88 -14.83 5.04
C ASN A 166 2.36 -14.78 5.16
N PHE A 167 1.85 -13.83 5.95
CA PHE A 167 0.42 -13.66 6.15
C PHE A 167 -0.08 -12.37 5.52
N LEU A 168 -1.28 -12.44 4.97
CA LEU A 168 -2.04 -11.28 4.50
C LEU A 168 -3.48 -11.48 4.91
N TRP A 169 -4.17 -10.42 5.31
CA TRP A 169 -5.60 -10.50 5.58
C TRP A 169 -6.37 -9.38 4.90
N PHE A 170 -7.65 -9.64 4.63
CA PHE A 170 -8.57 -8.69 4.04
C PHE A 170 -10.03 -9.09 4.34
N GLU A 171 -10.97 -8.20 4.08
CA GLU A 171 -12.41 -8.46 4.16
C GLU A 171 -13.07 -7.96 2.88
N GLY A 172 -13.68 -8.86 2.11
CA GLY A 172 -14.45 -8.49 0.93
C GLY A 172 -15.87 -8.10 1.33
N LYS A 173 -16.21 -6.81 1.34
CA LYS A 173 -17.54 -6.35 1.81
C LYS A 173 -18.63 -6.43 0.76
N GLU A 174 -18.26 -6.21 -0.50
CA GLU A 174 -19.19 -6.16 -1.62
C GLU A 174 -19.00 -7.44 -2.45
N ALA A 175 -20.10 -8.15 -2.72
CA ALA A 175 -20.08 -9.29 -3.60
C ALA A 175 -19.68 -8.85 -5.02
N GLY A 176 -18.81 -9.61 -5.67
CA GLY A 176 -18.26 -9.24 -6.96
C GLY A 176 -16.99 -10.00 -7.32
N GLU A 177 -16.53 -9.77 -8.54
CA GLU A 177 -15.28 -10.31 -9.07
C GLU A 177 -14.18 -9.25 -9.04
N TYR A 178 -13.03 -9.61 -8.50
CA TYR A 178 -11.85 -8.77 -8.41
C TYR A 178 -10.64 -9.52 -8.98
N THR A 179 -9.66 -8.77 -9.48
CA THR A 179 -8.44 -9.36 -10.03
C THR A 179 -7.40 -9.59 -8.94
N ILE A 180 -6.78 -10.77 -8.96
CA ILE A 180 -5.52 -11.06 -8.27
C ILE A 180 -4.40 -11.01 -9.32
N ARG A 181 -3.26 -10.41 -8.97
CA ARG A 181 -2.09 -10.35 -9.87
C ARG A 181 -0.77 -10.49 -9.11
N CYS A 182 0.24 -11.01 -9.81
CA CYS A 182 1.62 -10.99 -9.33
C CYS A 182 2.24 -9.59 -9.45
N TYR A 183 2.92 -9.12 -8.40
CA TYR A 183 3.65 -7.84 -8.38
C TYR A 183 5.18 -7.96 -8.30
N GLU A 184 5.70 -9.19 -8.37
CA GLU A 184 7.14 -9.47 -8.38
C GLU A 184 7.49 -10.17 -9.70
N LEU A 185 8.56 -9.72 -10.35
CA LEU A 185 8.95 -10.22 -11.66
C LEU A 185 9.39 -11.70 -11.54
N CYS A 186 8.48 -12.61 -11.86
CA CYS A 186 8.64 -14.04 -11.63
C CYS A 186 8.93 -14.86 -12.91
N GLY A 187 9.35 -14.21 -14.00
CA GLY A 187 9.74 -14.86 -15.25
C GLY A 187 8.86 -14.49 -16.46
N VAL A 188 8.94 -15.28 -17.54
CA VAL A 188 8.36 -14.93 -18.84
C VAL A 188 6.83 -14.80 -18.84
N GLY A 189 6.13 -15.54 -17.98
CA GLY A 189 4.68 -15.46 -17.83
C GLY A 189 4.21 -14.48 -16.76
N HIS A 190 5.10 -13.64 -16.20
CA HIS A 190 4.76 -12.73 -15.10
C HIS A 190 3.53 -11.85 -15.37
N ALA A 191 3.44 -11.27 -16.56
CA ALA A 191 2.33 -10.37 -16.92
C ALA A 191 0.96 -11.07 -16.96
N GLU A 192 0.95 -12.38 -17.24
CA GLU A 192 -0.26 -13.21 -17.35
C GLU A 192 -0.55 -13.97 -16.05
N MET A 193 0.25 -13.77 -15.00
CA MET A 193 0.08 -14.42 -13.70
C MET A 193 -1.08 -13.80 -12.90
N LEU A 194 -2.29 -14.05 -13.39
CA LEU A 194 -3.55 -13.54 -12.88
C LEU A 194 -4.36 -14.65 -12.19
N ALA A 195 -5.25 -14.25 -11.30
CA ALA A 195 -6.31 -15.08 -10.75
C ALA A 195 -7.54 -14.21 -10.47
N THR A 196 -8.68 -14.84 -10.20
CA THR A 196 -9.93 -14.16 -9.84
C THR A 196 -10.19 -14.31 -8.34
N LEU A 197 -10.47 -13.21 -7.67
CA LEU A 197 -11.11 -13.21 -6.36
C LEU A 197 -12.63 -13.06 -6.59
N LEU A 198 -13.41 -14.06 -6.22
CA LEU A 198 -14.86 -14.02 -6.22
C LEU A 198 -15.36 -13.83 -4.78
N VAL A 199 -15.82 -12.63 -4.46
CA VAL A 199 -16.53 -12.36 -3.21
C VAL A 199 -17.99 -12.74 -3.42
N MET A 200 -18.45 -13.73 -2.67
CA MET A 200 -19.76 -14.35 -2.83
C MET A 200 -20.70 -13.93 -1.70
N GLU A 201 -21.99 -13.89 -1.98
CA GLU A 201 -22.99 -13.84 -0.91
C GLU A 201 -22.80 -15.04 0.04
N PRO A 202 -22.90 -14.85 1.38
CA PRO A 202 -22.61 -15.90 2.35
C PRO A 202 -23.34 -17.23 2.08
N ASP A 203 -24.63 -17.18 1.72
CA ASP A 203 -25.43 -18.38 1.39
C ASP A 203 -24.95 -19.11 0.13
N GLN A 204 -24.41 -18.38 -0.84
CA GLN A 204 -23.83 -18.98 -2.05
C GLN A 204 -22.49 -19.62 -1.74
N PHE A 205 -21.66 -18.95 -0.95
CA PHE A 205 -20.38 -19.48 -0.50
C PHE A 205 -20.57 -20.76 0.32
N GLU A 206 -21.48 -20.77 1.30
CA GLU A 206 -21.77 -21.94 2.14
C GLU A 206 -22.19 -23.17 1.32
N ARG A 207 -23.07 -22.99 0.33
CA ARG A 207 -23.48 -24.08 -0.57
C ARG A 207 -22.29 -24.65 -1.32
N TRP A 208 -21.52 -23.78 -1.98
CA TRP A 208 -20.32 -24.19 -2.70
C TRP A 208 -19.28 -24.84 -1.76
N TYR A 209 -19.15 -24.35 -0.53
CA TYR A 209 -18.18 -24.86 0.44
C TYR A 209 -18.53 -26.28 0.91
N ARG A 210 -19.82 -26.59 1.07
CA ARG A 210 -20.31 -27.92 1.52
C ARG A 210 -20.31 -28.98 0.41
N GLU A 211 -20.51 -28.57 -0.85
CA GLU A 211 -20.50 -29.48 -2.01
C GLU A 211 -19.18 -30.28 -2.16
N PHE A 212 -18.08 -29.86 -1.51
CA PHE A 212 -16.81 -30.60 -1.51
C PHE A 212 -16.81 -31.90 -0.68
N SER A 213 -17.89 -32.24 0.03
CA SER A 213 -17.92 -33.41 0.92
C SER A 213 -18.38 -34.73 0.30
N GLU A 214 -18.82 -34.75 -0.97
CA GLU A 214 -19.49 -35.94 -1.55
C GLU A 214 -18.72 -36.68 -2.66
N GLU A 215 -17.53 -36.23 -3.07
CA GLU A 215 -16.73 -36.91 -4.09
C GLU A 215 -15.47 -37.55 -3.48
N LYS A 216 -15.66 -38.60 -2.70
CA LYS A 216 -14.59 -39.54 -2.35
C LYS A 216 -15.09 -40.98 -2.26
#